data_AF-A0A8J7XCT1-F1
#
_entry.id   AF-A0A8J7XCT1-F1
#
_cell.length_a   1.000
_cell.length_b   1.000
_cell.length_c   1.000
_cell.angle_alpha   90.00
_cell.angle_beta   90.00
_cell.angle_gamma   90.00
#
_symmetry.space_group_name_H-M   'P 1'
#
loop_
_entity.id
_entity.type
_entity.pdbx_description
1 polymer ?
#
loop_
_entity_poly.entity_id
_entity_poly.type
_entity_poly.pdbx_seq_one_letter_code
_entity_poly.pdbx_strand_id
1 'polypeptide(L)'
;ELKKLDDRIRLIFCPTEYWGVNGTSYHTEIAQLPEGILVFWTGPQICSREIRSADSAKIAEAFGRRLLIWDNYPVNDYDRKRLHINAVRNRDRDLPETCLGMLTNPMSEAEASKVAIFTYGEYLWDPVNYDPETSLERALTYVFGIEALPLVQTLADSLVDFFFDPDERTSWIRDALEGGDDVDLEILLRKFDDIAKTGDLICTLENEQLVGEIEPYVRKVSEIGALGRLYIQRELINRKIGRNESKVFSEKLLELLTS
;
A
#
# COMPACT_ATOMS: atom_id res chain seq x y z
N GLU A 1 -31.69 -9.16 -24.73
CA GLU A 1 -30.99 -8.97 -26.02
C GLU A 1 -29.57 -9.55 -26.08
N LEU A 2 -28.61 -9.19 -25.19
CA LEU A 2 -27.23 -9.69 -25.30
C LEU A 2 -27.08 -11.22 -25.36
N LYS A 3 -27.84 -11.96 -24.53
CA LYS A 3 -27.85 -13.43 -24.54
C LYS A 3 -28.34 -14.07 -25.84
N LYS A 4 -29.09 -13.32 -26.67
CA LYS A 4 -29.52 -13.79 -28.00
C LYS A 4 -28.38 -13.68 -29.02
N LEU A 5 -27.39 -12.82 -28.78
CA LEU A 5 -26.21 -12.68 -29.62
C LEU A 5 -25.19 -13.77 -29.31
N ASP A 6 -24.91 -14.00 -28.03
CA ASP A 6 -24.04 -15.07 -27.55
C ASP A 6 -24.40 -15.40 -26.08
N ASP A 7 -24.67 -16.67 -25.81
CA ASP A 7 -25.10 -17.14 -24.48
C ASP A 7 -23.96 -17.13 -23.44
N ARG A 8 -22.71 -17.04 -23.90
CA ARG A 8 -21.50 -16.94 -23.06
C ARG A 8 -21.33 -15.56 -22.45
N ILE A 9 -21.89 -14.50 -23.05
CA ILE A 9 -21.77 -13.12 -22.54
C ILE A 9 -22.19 -13.04 -21.08
N ARG A 10 -21.32 -12.50 -20.23
CA ARG A 10 -21.59 -12.20 -18.82
C ARG A 10 -21.53 -10.68 -18.63
N LEU A 11 -22.42 -10.16 -17.79
CA LEU A 11 -22.42 -8.75 -17.42
C LEU A 11 -21.87 -8.63 -16.00
N ILE A 12 -20.97 -7.69 -15.80
CA ILE A 12 -20.49 -7.26 -14.49
C ILE A 12 -21.00 -5.83 -14.29
N PHE A 13 -21.61 -5.57 -13.14
CA PHE A 13 -22.24 -4.32 -12.80
C PHE A 13 -21.57 -3.71 -11.57
N CYS A 14 -21.18 -2.43 -11.67
CA CYS A 14 -20.77 -1.65 -10.51
C CYS A 14 -21.99 -0.85 -10.01
N PRO A 15 -22.51 -1.12 -8.80
CA PRO A 15 -23.62 -0.35 -8.24
C PRO A 15 -23.18 1.07 -7.88
N THR A 16 -24.14 1.98 -7.63
CA THR A 16 -23.85 3.33 -7.13
C THR A 16 -23.35 3.29 -5.69
N GLU A 17 -24.01 2.49 -4.85
CA GLU A 17 -23.53 2.16 -3.50
C GLU A 17 -22.68 0.88 -3.61
N TYR A 18 -21.38 1.04 -3.84
CA TYR A 18 -20.43 -0.06 -4.12
C TYR A 18 -19.50 -0.39 -2.95
N TRP A 19 -19.70 0.21 -1.78
CA TRP A 19 -18.87 0.01 -0.60
C TRP A 19 -19.71 0.00 0.67
N GLY A 20 -19.12 -0.46 1.77
CA GLY A 20 -19.76 -0.54 3.08
C GLY A 20 -20.29 -1.93 3.41
N VAL A 21 -20.56 -2.16 4.69
CA VAL A 21 -20.93 -3.49 5.23
C VAL A 21 -22.39 -3.58 5.67
N ASN A 22 -23.10 -2.47 5.64
CA ASN A 22 -24.50 -2.39 6.03
C ASN A 22 -25.34 -2.16 4.77
N GLY A 23 -26.26 -3.08 4.51
CA GLY A 23 -27.22 -2.95 3.43
C GLY A 23 -28.13 -1.73 3.57
N THR A 24 -28.62 -1.27 2.43
CA THR A 24 -29.61 -0.19 2.29
C THR A 24 -30.74 -0.67 1.39
N SER A 25 -31.82 0.09 1.28
CA SER A 25 -32.90 -0.23 0.33
C SER A 25 -32.39 -0.29 -1.12
N TYR A 26 -31.37 0.49 -1.47
CA TYR A 26 -30.75 0.44 -2.80
C TYR A 26 -30.16 -0.95 -3.09
N HIS A 27 -29.46 -1.55 -2.13
CA HIS A 27 -28.90 -2.90 -2.25
C HIS A 27 -29.99 -3.97 -2.47
N THR A 28 -31.13 -3.84 -1.78
CA THR A 28 -32.26 -4.76 -1.95
C THR A 28 -32.90 -4.66 -3.34
N GLU A 29 -32.91 -3.48 -3.95
CA GLU A 29 -33.34 -3.32 -5.36
C GLU A 29 -32.34 -3.98 -6.33
N ILE A 30 -31.03 -3.83 -6.08
CA ILE A 30 -29.99 -4.53 -6.87
C ILE A 30 -30.13 -6.05 -6.75
N ALA A 31 -30.62 -6.58 -5.62
CA ALA A 31 -30.86 -8.00 -5.44
C ALA A 31 -31.86 -8.58 -6.47
N GLN A 32 -32.73 -7.75 -7.07
CA GLN A 32 -33.68 -8.14 -8.10
C GLN A 32 -33.06 -8.30 -9.50
N LEU A 33 -31.79 -7.92 -9.68
CA LEU A 33 -31.09 -8.16 -10.95
C LEU A 33 -31.05 -9.66 -11.28
N PRO A 34 -31.06 -10.07 -12.56
CA PRO A 34 -30.85 -11.46 -12.93
C PRO A 34 -29.62 -12.08 -12.26
N GLU A 35 -29.73 -13.34 -11.81
CA GLU A 35 -28.66 -14.06 -11.07
C GLU A 35 -27.33 -14.14 -11.85
N GLY A 36 -27.39 -14.14 -13.19
CA GLY A 36 -26.20 -14.19 -14.04
C GLY A 36 -25.40 -12.88 -14.12
N ILE A 37 -25.83 -11.81 -13.44
CA ILE A 37 -25.12 -10.53 -13.37
C ILE A 37 -24.24 -10.53 -12.12
N LEU A 38 -22.92 -10.38 -12.33
CA LEU A 38 -21.95 -10.20 -11.27
C LEU A 38 -21.99 -8.76 -10.77
N VAL A 39 -21.82 -8.55 -9.46
CA VAL A 39 -21.93 -7.22 -8.84
C VAL A 39 -20.67 -6.91 -8.07
N PHE A 40 -20.09 -5.74 -8.31
CA PHE A 40 -18.88 -5.28 -7.62
C PHE A 40 -19.16 -4.77 -6.21
N TRP A 41 -18.16 -4.92 -5.34
CA TRP A 41 -18.08 -4.31 -4.03
C TRP A 41 -16.62 -4.04 -3.65
N THR A 42 -16.30 -2.90 -3.04
CA THR A 42 -14.91 -2.50 -2.75
C THR A 42 -14.46 -2.78 -1.32
N GLY A 43 -15.31 -3.45 -0.53
CA GLY A 43 -15.06 -3.69 0.89
C GLY A 43 -15.78 -2.69 1.81
N PRO A 44 -15.42 -2.66 3.11
CA PRO A 44 -15.99 -1.75 4.08
C PRO A 44 -15.83 -0.25 3.74
N GLN A 45 -14.88 0.10 2.88
CA GLN A 45 -14.60 1.46 2.41
C GLN A 45 -14.38 1.46 0.89
N ILE A 46 -14.28 2.66 0.30
CA ILE A 46 -13.89 2.80 -1.11
C ILE A 46 -12.49 2.22 -1.32
N CYS A 47 -11.52 2.65 -0.50
CA CYS A 47 -10.21 2.02 -0.40
C CYS A 47 -10.13 1.33 0.97
N SER A 48 -10.28 0.01 0.98
CA SER A 48 -10.39 -0.77 2.22
C SER A 48 -9.02 -1.19 2.75
N ARG A 49 -8.64 -0.72 3.95
CA ARG A 49 -7.45 -1.19 4.68
C ARG A 49 -7.51 -2.67 5.01
N GLU A 50 -8.71 -3.19 5.21
CA GLU A 50 -8.97 -4.58 5.54
C GLU A 50 -10.30 -5.01 4.89
N ILE A 51 -10.35 -6.24 4.39
CA ILE A 51 -11.56 -6.86 3.87
C ILE A 51 -11.72 -8.22 4.53
N ARG A 52 -12.72 -8.34 5.41
CA ARG A 52 -13.00 -9.57 6.15
C ARG A 52 -14.07 -10.42 5.46
N SER A 53 -13.99 -11.73 5.65
CA SER A 53 -15.01 -12.68 5.20
C SER A 53 -16.37 -12.40 5.82
N ALA A 54 -16.38 -12.02 7.10
CA ALA A 54 -17.61 -11.65 7.80
C ALA A 54 -18.28 -10.41 7.17
N ASP A 55 -17.50 -9.42 6.74
CA ASP A 55 -18.02 -8.21 6.09
C ASP A 55 -18.60 -8.53 4.71
N SER A 56 -17.89 -9.35 3.91
CA SER A 56 -18.37 -9.83 2.62
C SER A 56 -19.66 -10.64 2.75
N ALA A 57 -19.72 -11.57 3.71
CA ALA A 57 -20.92 -12.37 3.97
C ALA A 57 -22.11 -11.50 4.38
N LYS A 58 -21.88 -10.54 5.28
CA LYS A 58 -22.92 -9.64 5.78
C LYS A 58 -23.52 -8.79 4.66
N ILE A 59 -22.70 -8.14 3.85
CA ILE A 59 -23.21 -7.28 2.77
C ILE A 59 -23.89 -8.11 1.67
N ALA A 60 -23.43 -9.34 1.43
CA ALA A 60 -24.05 -10.26 0.47
C ALA A 60 -25.51 -10.58 0.80
N GLU A 61 -25.91 -10.56 2.07
CA GLU A 61 -27.32 -10.71 2.49
C GLU A 61 -28.20 -9.61 1.88
N ALA A 62 -27.71 -8.36 1.85
CA ALA A 62 -28.46 -7.23 1.32
C ALA A 62 -28.57 -7.25 -0.21
N PHE A 63 -27.50 -7.70 -0.90
CA PHE A 63 -27.48 -7.87 -2.35
C PHE A 63 -28.15 -9.18 -2.82
N GLY A 64 -28.48 -10.09 -1.89
CA GLY A 64 -29.04 -11.41 -2.19
C GLY A 64 -28.13 -12.29 -3.05
N ARG A 65 -26.82 -12.01 -3.10
CA ARG A 65 -25.82 -12.73 -3.92
C ARG A 65 -24.42 -12.51 -3.39
N ARG A 66 -23.51 -13.44 -3.69
CA ARG A 66 -22.08 -13.23 -3.48
C ARG A 66 -21.55 -12.16 -4.44
N LEU A 67 -20.62 -11.34 -3.96
CA LEU A 67 -20.12 -10.18 -4.68
C LEU A 67 -18.73 -10.44 -5.25
N LEU A 68 -18.38 -9.71 -6.30
CA LEU A 68 -17.04 -9.66 -6.87
C LEU A 68 -16.30 -8.49 -6.22
N ILE A 69 -15.14 -8.71 -5.63
CA ILE A 69 -14.41 -7.64 -4.98
C ILE A 69 -13.69 -6.80 -6.04
N TRP A 70 -13.93 -5.50 -6.04
CA TRP A 70 -13.08 -4.51 -6.73
C TRP A 70 -12.20 -3.86 -5.68
N ASP A 71 -11.00 -4.38 -5.52
CA ASP A 71 -10.08 -3.94 -4.50
C ASP A 71 -9.28 -2.71 -4.96
N ASN A 72 -9.48 -1.57 -4.31
CA ASN A 72 -8.78 -0.32 -4.62
C ASN A 72 -7.39 -0.27 -3.95
N TYR A 73 -6.54 -1.20 -4.35
CA TYR A 73 -5.10 -1.23 -4.09
C TYR A 73 -4.44 -1.98 -5.25
N PRO A 74 -3.32 -1.52 -5.83
CA PRO A 74 -2.46 -0.42 -5.39
C PRO A 74 -2.83 0.98 -5.91
N VAL A 75 -4.01 1.22 -6.51
CA VAL A 75 -4.38 2.54 -7.08
C VAL A 75 -4.01 3.74 -6.19
N ASN A 76 -3.50 4.81 -6.80
CA ASN A 76 -3.03 6.02 -6.11
C ASN A 76 -3.58 7.31 -6.76
N ASP A 77 -4.66 7.22 -7.54
CA ASP A 77 -5.26 8.37 -8.24
C ASP A 77 -5.78 9.46 -7.30
N TYR A 78 -6.24 9.07 -6.11
CA TYR A 78 -6.69 9.96 -5.04
C TYR A 78 -5.54 10.63 -4.27
N ASP A 79 -4.33 10.07 -4.29
CA ASP A 79 -3.12 10.68 -3.73
C ASP A 79 -1.87 10.27 -4.53
N ARG A 80 -1.65 10.96 -5.65
CA ARG A 80 -0.54 10.71 -6.57
C ARG A 80 0.84 10.98 -5.96
N LYS A 81 0.93 11.51 -4.74
CA LYS A 81 2.21 11.69 -4.03
C LYS A 81 2.72 10.39 -3.40
N ARG A 82 1.89 9.35 -3.35
CA ARG A 82 2.22 8.04 -2.78
C ARG A 82 2.44 7.02 -3.89
N LEU A 83 3.51 6.26 -3.74
CA LEU A 83 3.78 5.08 -4.54
C LEU A 83 3.37 3.85 -3.71
N HIS A 84 2.60 2.94 -4.30
CA HIS A 84 2.17 1.72 -3.63
C HIS A 84 2.90 0.52 -4.25
N ILE A 85 4.03 0.15 -3.63
CA ILE A 85 4.87 -1.00 -4.02
C ILE A 85 5.04 -1.99 -2.85
N ASN A 86 4.00 -2.12 -2.03
CA ASN A 86 3.95 -3.10 -0.94
C ASN A 86 3.05 -4.28 -1.32
N ALA A 87 3.12 -5.36 -0.53
CA ALA A 87 2.26 -6.52 -0.72
C ALA A 87 0.82 -6.21 -0.33
N VAL A 88 -0.15 -6.87 -0.98
CA VAL A 88 -1.53 -6.86 -0.49
C VAL A 88 -1.60 -7.49 0.90
N ARG A 89 -2.32 -6.85 1.82
CA ARG A 89 -2.49 -7.29 3.22
C ARG A 89 -3.94 -7.25 3.65
N ASN A 90 -4.22 -7.88 4.80
CA ASN A 90 -5.49 -7.77 5.51
C ASN A 90 -6.71 -8.15 4.65
N ARG A 91 -6.55 -9.14 3.76
CA ARG A 91 -7.66 -9.84 3.09
C ARG A 91 -7.72 -11.22 3.74
N ASP A 92 -8.86 -11.56 4.33
CA ASP A 92 -8.97 -12.80 5.09
C ASP A 92 -8.62 -14.03 4.25
N ARG A 93 -8.06 -15.06 4.89
CA ARG A 93 -7.61 -16.29 4.21
C ARG A 93 -8.79 -17.13 3.68
N ASP A 94 -9.97 -16.96 4.27
CA ASP A 94 -11.24 -17.64 3.94
C ASP A 94 -12.18 -16.76 3.08
N LEU A 95 -11.71 -15.61 2.57
CA LEU A 95 -12.50 -14.73 1.69
C LEU A 95 -13.08 -15.43 0.44
N PRO A 96 -12.40 -16.42 -0.16
CA PRO A 96 -12.99 -17.22 -1.25
C PRO A 96 -14.24 -18.02 -0.86
N GLU A 97 -14.57 -18.16 0.42
CA GLU A 97 -15.81 -18.80 0.88
C GLU A 97 -17.00 -17.82 0.82
N THR A 98 -16.75 -16.52 0.84
CA THR A 98 -17.79 -15.47 0.99
C THR A 98 -17.91 -14.53 -0.22
N CYS A 99 -16.91 -14.45 -1.10
CA CYS A 99 -16.93 -13.61 -2.32
C CYS A 99 -16.69 -14.41 -3.62
N LEU A 100 -17.17 -13.96 -4.78
CA LEU A 100 -17.02 -14.69 -6.05
C LEU A 100 -15.58 -14.66 -6.60
N GLY A 101 -14.77 -13.73 -6.13
CA GLY A 101 -13.43 -13.45 -6.63
C GLY A 101 -13.06 -12.00 -6.37
N MET A 102 -11.90 -11.60 -6.87
CA MET A 102 -11.33 -10.28 -6.64
C MET A 102 -10.63 -9.76 -7.90
N LEU A 103 -10.73 -8.46 -8.12
CA LEU A 103 -9.95 -7.70 -9.07
C LEU A 103 -9.23 -6.60 -8.31
N THR A 104 -7.96 -6.36 -8.65
CA THR A 104 -7.18 -5.23 -8.14
C THR A 104 -7.31 -4.04 -9.09
N ASN A 105 -7.42 -2.84 -8.53
CA ASN A 105 -7.29 -1.58 -9.25
C ASN A 105 -5.84 -1.11 -9.19
N PRO A 106 -5.06 -1.20 -10.29
CA PRO A 106 -3.66 -0.80 -10.30
C PRO A 106 -3.48 0.72 -10.32
N MET A 107 -2.23 1.17 -10.11
CA MET A 107 -1.84 2.57 -10.34
C MET A 107 -1.76 2.85 -11.86
N SER A 108 -1.61 4.13 -12.22
CA SER A 108 -1.21 4.49 -13.60
C SER A 108 0.24 4.11 -13.91
N GLU A 109 1.06 3.91 -12.88
CA GLU A 109 2.41 3.35 -12.95
C GLU A 109 2.32 1.83 -13.19
N ALA A 110 2.32 1.42 -14.45
CA ALA A 110 2.02 0.05 -14.86
C ALA A 110 3.11 -0.95 -14.44
N GLU A 111 4.39 -0.56 -14.56
CA GLU A 111 5.51 -1.41 -14.14
C GLU A 111 5.58 -1.50 -12.61
N ALA A 112 5.43 -0.38 -11.90
CA ALA A 112 5.44 -0.39 -10.43
C ALA A 112 4.27 -1.18 -9.84
N SER A 113 3.08 -1.11 -10.47
CA SER A 113 1.89 -1.87 -10.04
C SER A 113 2.10 -3.39 -10.06
N LYS A 114 3.07 -3.90 -10.83
CA LYS A 114 3.37 -5.33 -10.90
C LYS A 114 3.75 -5.91 -9.54
N VAL A 115 4.32 -5.11 -8.62
CA VAL A 115 4.65 -5.58 -7.26
C VAL A 115 3.38 -6.06 -6.56
N ALA A 116 2.38 -5.18 -6.41
CA ALA A 116 1.13 -5.54 -5.75
C ALA A 116 0.38 -6.62 -6.54
N ILE A 117 0.31 -6.54 -7.87
CA ILE A 117 -0.35 -7.55 -8.72
C ILE A 117 0.27 -8.93 -8.54
N PHE A 118 1.60 -9.02 -8.43
CA PHE A 118 2.29 -10.28 -8.13
C PHE A 118 1.81 -10.86 -6.80
N THR A 119 1.76 -10.03 -5.76
CA THR A 119 1.31 -10.48 -4.43
C THR A 119 -0.18 -10.86 -4.40
N TYR A 120 -1.04 -10.16 -5.17
CA TYR A 120 -2.42 -10.59 -5.41
C TYR A 120 -2.48 -11.95 -6.09
N GLY A 121 -1.61 -12.22 -7.06
CA GLY A 121 -1.54 -13.52 -7.73
C GLY A 121 -1.26 -14.65 -6.76
N GLU A 122 -0.31 -14.47 -5.85
CA GLU A 122 -0.01 -15.47 -4.81
C GLU A 122 -1.13 -15.60 -3.78
N TYR A 123 -1.70 -14.48 -3.31
CA TYR A 123 -2.84 -14.49 -2.39
C TYR A 123 -4.06 -15.19 -3.00
N LEU A 124 -4.42 -14.89 -4.26
CA LEU A 124 -5.59 -15.49 -4.90
C LEU A 124 -5.38 -16.97 -5.27
N TRP A 125 -4.12 -17.41 -5.41
CA TRP A 125 -3.79 -18.80 -5.67
C TRP A 125 -3.86 -19.67 -4.41
N ASP A 126 -3.29 -19.20 -3.30
CA ASP A 126 -3.29 -19.90 -2.01
C ASP A 126 -3.43 -18.91 -0.85
N PRO A 127 -4.65 -18.39 -0.59
CA PRO A 127 -4.87 -17.39 0.44
C PRO A 127 -4.63 -17.95 1.84
N VAL A 128 -4.69 -19.29 1.99
CA VAL A 128 -4.32 -19.95 3.22
C VAL A 128 -2.83 -19.77 3.43
N ASN A 129 -1.94 -20.22 2.55
CA ASN A 129 -0.50 -20.16 2.85
C ASN A 129 0.20 -18.85 2.42
N TYR A 130 -0.57 -17.85 1.99
CA TYR A 130 -0.05 -16.54 1.63
C TYR A 130 0.63 -15.84 2.82
N ASP A 131 1.91 -15.53 2.65
CA ASP A 131 2.69 -14.69 3.55
C ASP A 131 3.12 -13.40 2.82
N PRO A 132 2.64 -12.23 3.25
CA PRO A 132 2.85 -10.98 2.53
C PRO A 132 4.32 -10.52 2.53
N GLU A 133 5.11 -10.83 3.56
CA GLU A 133 6.53 -10.42 3.60
C GLU A 133 7.35 -11.21 2.58
N THR A 134 7.21 -12.54 2.59
CA THR A 134 7.94 -13.39 1.64
C THR A 134 7.44 -13.16 0.21
N SER A 135 6.15 -12.85 0.03
CA SER A 135 5.58 -12.45 -1.26
C SER A 135 6.16 -11.12 -1.75
N LEU A 136 6.28 -10.13 -0.87
CA LEU A 136 6.86 -8.83 -1.19
C LEU A 136 8.30 -8.96 -1.67
N GLU A 137 9.14 -9.69 -0.95
CA GLU A 137 10.55 -9.89 -1.33
C GLU A 137 10.66 -10.52 -2.73
N ARG A 138 9.84 -11.54 -3.03
CA ARG A 138 9.77 -12.15 -4.37
C ARG A 138 9.29 -11.17 -5.43
N ALA A 139 8.25 -10.39 -5.13
CA ALA A 139 7.69 -9.40 -6.06
C ALA A 139 8.69 -8.28 -6.37
N LEU A 140 9.36 -7.74 -5.35
CA LEU A 140 10.40 -6.73 -5.50
C LEU A 140 11.57 -7.28 -6.32
N THR A 141 12.02 -8.50 -6.02
CA THR A 141 13.07 -9.18 -6.80
C THR A 141 12.65 -9.37 -8.27
N TYR A 142 11.39 -9.74 -8.51
CA TYR A 142 10.86 -9.94 -9.86
C TYR A 142 10.78 -8.64 -10.67
N VAL A 143 10.35 -7.53 -10.05
CA VAL A 143 10.13 -6.25 -10.74
C VAL A 143 11.40 -5.42 -10.86
N PHE A 144 12.23 -5.37 -9.81
CA PHE A 144 13.41 -4.50 -9.73
C PHE A 144 14.73 -5.24 -9.94
N GLY A 145 14.73 -6.57 -9.85
CA GLY A 145 15.95 -7.38 -9.89
C GLY A 145 16.60 -7.54 -8.52
N ILE A 146 17.32 -8.65 -8.35
CA ILE A 146 17.94 -9.02 -7.06
C ILE A 146 19.00 -8.01 -6.59
N GLU A 147 19.71 -7.36 -7.52
CA GLU A 147 20.75 -6.38 -7.20
C GLU A 147 20.16 -5.11 -6.56
N ALA A 148 18.95 -4.74 -6.97
CA ALA A 148 18.23 -3.58 -6.45
C ALA A 148 17.48 -3.88 -5.14
N LEU A 149 17.35 -5.17 -4.74
CA LEU A 149 16.51 -5.59 -3.62
C LEU A 149 16.76 -4.81 -2.33
N PRO A 150 18.01 -4.59 -1.87
CA PRO A 150 18.23 -3.85 -0.62
C PRO A 150 17.72 -2.39 -0.69
N LEU A 151 17.88 -1.74 -1.85
CA LEU A 151 17.46 -0.35 -2.05
C LEU A 151 15.94 -0.24 -2.16
N VAL A 152 15.30 -1.13 -2.93
CA VAL A 152 13.85 -1.09 -3.10
C VAL A 152 13.10 -1.56 -1.86
N GLN A 153 13.65 -2.48 -1.07
CA GLN A 153 13.10 -2.83 0.24
C GLN A 153 13.10 -1.62 1.17
N THR A 154 14.23 -0.90 1.23
CA THR A 154 14.34 0.35 2.01
C THR A 154 13.35 1.42 1.52
N LEU A 155 13.17 1.56 0.19
CA LEU A 155 12.17 2.45 -0.39
C LEU A 155 10.75 2.05 0.03
N ALA A 156 10.38 0.77 -0.09
CA ALA A 156 9.06 0.25 0.26
C ALA A 156 8.73 0.46 1.75
N ASP A 157 9.71 0.24 2.63
CA ASP A 157 9.59 0.47 4.07
C ASP A 157 9.45 1.95 4.43
N SER A 158 10.01 2.84 3.60
CA SER A 158 9.99 4.30 3.80
C SER A 158 8.70 4.96 3.28
N LEU A 159 7.94 4.27 2.44
CA LEU A 159 6.67 4.76 1.92
C LEU A 159 5.59 4.59 2.99
N VAL A 160 4.67 5.57 3.06
CA VAL A 160 3.47 5.44 3.91
C VAL A 160 2.64 4.30 3.36
N ASP A 161 2.69 3.17 4.06
CA ASP A 161 1.97 1.97 3.66
C ASP A 161 0.48 2.15 3.95
N PHE A 162 -0.31 1.92 2.91
CA PHE A 162 -1.76 2.02 2.92
C PHE A 162 -2.41 1.18 4.04
N PHE A 163 -1.82 0.04 4.39
CA PHE A 163 -2.39 -0.92 5.34
C PHE A 163 -2.11 -0.64 6.80
N PHE A 164 -1.12 0.21 7.10
CA PHE A 164 -0.69 0.50 8.47
C PHE A 164 -1.09 1.93 8.90
N ASP A 165 -1.10 2.15 10.20
CA ASP A 165 -1.30 3.50 10.71
C ASP A 165 -0.02 4.35 10.49
N PRO A 166 -0.13 5.57 9.94
CA PRO A 166 1.03 6.47 9.80
C PRO A 166 1.79 6.72 11.12
N ASP A 167 1.10 6.71 12.27
CA ASP A 167 1.73 6.92 13.57
C ASP A 167 2.65 5.75 13.95
N GLU A 168 2.28 4.51 13.61
CA GLU A 168 3.12 3.32 13.85
C GLU A 168 4.46 3.45 13.12
N ARG A 169 4.43 3.95 11.87
CA ARG A 169 5.62 4.10 11.02
C ARG A 169 6.55 5.23 11.43
N THR A 170 6.14 6.17 12.28
CA THR A 170 6.97 7.35 12.66
C THR A 170 7.27 7.44 14.15
N SER A 171 6.60 6.64 14.98
CA SER A 171 6.83 6.53 16.43
C SER A 171 8.31 6.40 16.80
N TRP A 172 9.04 5.48 16.16
CA TRP A 172 10.47 5.25 16.42
C TRP A 172 11.36 6.48 16.19
N ILE A 173 10.95 7.41 15.32
CA ILE A 173 11.66 8.68 15.10
C ILE A 173 11.40 9.61 16.28
N ARG A 174 10.14 9.74 16.69
CA ARG A 174 9.75 10.57 17.83
C ARG A 174 10.39 10.08 19.13
N ASP A 175 10.36 8.77 19.37
CA ASP A 175 10.92 8.16 20.57
C ASP A 175 12.42 8.41 20.68
N ALA A 176 13.15 8.25 19.57
CA ALA A 176 14.58 8.53 19.51
C ALA A 176 14.90 10.03 19.71
N LEU A 177 14.04 10.95 19.24
CA LEU A 177 14.26 12.38 19.37
C LEU A 177 13.88 12.96 20.74
N GLU A 178 12.80 12.47 21.35
CA GLU A 178 12.26 13.00 22.61
C GLU A 178 12.84 12.31 23.84
N GLY A 179 13.16 11.02 23.75
CA GLY A 179 13.59 10.19 24.88
C GLY A 179 14.87 9.38 24.68
N GLY A 180 15.36 9.27 23.44
CA GLY A 180 16.50 8.42 23.10
C GLY A 180 17.87 8.98 23.50
N ASP A 181 18.81 8.08 23.79
CA ASP A 181 20.21 8.43 24.05
C ASP A 181 21.00 8.61 22.74
N ASP A 182 22.33 8.78 22.83
CA ASP A 182 23.15 8.97 21.63
C ASP A 182 23.22 7.71 20.75
N VAL A 183 23.02 6.52 21.32
CA VAL A 183 22.96 5.24 20.57
C VAL A 183 21.69 5.19 19.73
N ASP A 184 20.55 5.61 20.29
CA ASP A 184 19.28 5.69 19.55
C ASP A 184 19.39 6.65 18.37
N LEU A 185 20.03 7.80 18.57
CA LEU A 185 20.30 8.76 17.50
C LEU A 185 21.26 8.19 16.46
N GLU A 186 22.28 7.43 16.83
CA GLU A 186 23.17 6.77 15.87
C GLU A 186 22.45 5.69 15.04
N ILE A 187 21.48 4.98 15.62
CA ILE A 187 20.62 4.03 14.89
C ILE A 187 19.73 4.78 13.90
N LEU A 188 19.09 5.87 14.35
CA LEU A 188 18.25 6.73 13.52
C LEU A 188 19.06 7.36 12.36
N LEU A 189 20.30 7.76 12.64
CA LEU A 189 21.23 8.27 11.62
C LEU A 189 21.49 7.23 10.52
N ARG A 190 21.80 5.97 10.89
CA ARG A 190 22.04 4.89 9.92
C ARG A 190 20.82 4.61 9.05
N LYS A 191 19.63 4.61 9.66
CA LYS A 191 18.37 4.47 8.91
C LYS A 191 18.20 5.58 7.88
N PHE A 192 18.41 6.84 8.26
CA PHE A 192 18.34 7.95 7.30
C PHE A 192 19.42 7.89 6.22
N ASP A 193 20.62 7.39 6.53
CA ASP A 193 21.65 7.11 5.53
C ASP A 193 21.18 6.06 4.52
N ASP A 194 20.53 4.99 4.96
CA ASP A 194 20.01 3.96 4.06
C ASP A 194 18.84 4.49 3.21
N ILE A 195 17.95 5.30 3.79
CA ILE A 195 16.88 5.99 3.05
C ILE A 195 17.48 6.92 2.00
N ALA A 196 18.52 7.69 2.32
CA ALA A 196 19.18 8.59 1.37
C ALA A 196 19.77 7.83 0.17
N LYS A 197 20.33 6.62 0.39
CA LYS A 197 20.87 5.77 -0.68
C LYS A 197 19.82 5.21 -1.63
N THR A 198 18.52 5.24 -1.29
CA THR A 198 17.47 4.82 -2.22
C THR A 198 17.49 5.60 -3.54
N GLY A 199 18.08 6.81 -3.55
CA GLY A 199 18.31 7.59 -4.77
C GLY A 199 19.16 6.87 -5.83
N ASP A 200 20.02 5.95 -5.41
CA ASP A 200 20.86 5.16 -6.31
C ASP A 200 20.06 4.11 -7.11
N LEU A 201 18.82 3.80 -6.69
CA LEU A 201 17.95 2.81 -7.32
C LEU A 201 17.76 3.07 -8.83
N ILE A 202 17.63 4.34 -9.23
CA ILE A 202 17.45 4.70 -10.64
C ILE A 202 18.64 4.28 -11.51
N CYS A 203 19.84 4.24 -10.95
CA CYS A 203 21.05 3.85 -11.67
C CYS A 203 21.24 2.33 -11.75
N THR A 204 20.48 1.54 -10.99
CA THR A 204 20.59 0.07 -10.95
C THR A 204 19.58 -0.63 -11.85
N LEU A 205 18.59 0.09 -12.40
CA LEU A 205 17.48 -0.50 -13.14
C LEU A 205 17.68 -0.38 -14.65
N GLU A 206 17.48 -1.50 -15.35
CA GLU A 206 17.52 -1.53 -16.83
C GLU A 206 16.17 -1.12 -17.46
N ASN A 207 15.06 -1.29 -16.73
CA ASN A 207 13.71 -1.00 -17.22
C ASN A 207 13.44 0.51 -17.20
N GLU A 208 13.65 1.17 -18.34
CA GLU A 208 13.46 2.62 -18.50
C GLU A 208 12.02 3.09 -18.17
N GLN A 209 11.01 2.27 -18.45
CA GLN A 209 9.63 2.61 -18.12
C GLN A 209 9.41 2.62 -16.60
N LEU A 210 9.89 1.58 -15.90
CA LEU A 210 9.84 1.52 -14.45
C LEU A 210 10.60 2.71 -13.82
N VAL A 211 11.79 3.03 -14.35
CA VAL A 211 12.56 4.20 -13.93
C VAL A 211 11.73 5.47 -14.04
N GLY A 212 11.13 5.73 -15.21
CA GLY A 212 10.30 6.92 -15.43
C GLY A 212 9.07 6.99 -14.53
N GLU A 213 8.49 5.85 -14.16
CA GLU A 213 7.35 5.77 -13.24
C GLU A 213 7.74 6.10 -11.79
N ILE A 214 8.90 5.62 -11.31
CA ILE A 214 9.26 5.70 -9.88
C ILE A 214 10.17 6.88 -9.52
N GLU A 215 10.89 7.47 -10.50
CA GLU A 215 11.92 8.50 -10.26
C GLU A 215 11.44 9.65 -9.36
N PRO A 216 10.24 10.23 -9.54
CA PRO A 216 9.78 11.32 -8.67
C PRO A 216 9.65 10.91 -7.20
N TYR A 217 9.23 9.66 -6.95
CA TYR A 217 9.04 9.11 -5.61
C TYR A 217 10.39 8.77 -4.96
N VAL A 218 11.27 8.13 -5.72
CA VAL A 218 12.64 7.80 -5.27
C VAL A 218 13.41 9.08 -4.90
N ARG A 219 13.34 10.11 -5.74
CA ARG A 219 13.96 11.40 -5.46
C ARG A 219 13.40 12.02 -4.18
N LYS A 220 12.06 12.07 -4.02
CA LYS A 220 11.43 12.60 -2.80
C LYS A 220 11.94 11.87 -1.55
N VAL A 221 11.91 10.53 -1.55
CA VAL A 221 12.29 9.71 -0.39
C VAL A 221 13.78 9.87 -0.06
N SER A 222 14.65 9.83 -1.08
CA SER A 222 16.10 10.02 -0.89
C SER A 222 16.46 11.42 -0.35
N GLU A 223 15.79 12.47 -0.81
CA GLU A 223 15.98 13.84 -0.31
C GLU A 223 15.52 13.97 1.15
N ILE A 224 14.39 13.34 1.52
CA ILE A 224 13.94 13.25 2.92
C ILE A 224 14.96 12.51 3.78
N GLY A 225 15.52 11.39 3.28
CA GLY A 225 16.58 10.65 3.95
C GLY A 225 17.81 11.52 4.23
N ALA A 226 18.28 12.25 3.21
CA ALA A 226 19.42 13.17 3.33
C ALA A 226 19.15 14.29 4.35
N LEU A 227 17.93 14.85 4.36
CA LEU A 227 17.53 15.86 5.33
C LEU A 227 17.50 15.31 6.76
N GLY A 228 16.90 14.13 6.95
CA GLY A 228 16.88 13.42 8.23
C GLY A 228 18.30 13.19 8.75
N ARG A 229 19.22 12.74 7.89
CA ARG A 229 20.63 12.56 8.25
C ARG A 229 21.27 13.83 8.80
N LEU A 230 21.16 14.94 8.07
CA LEU A 230 21.75 16.22 8.48
C LEU A 230 21.19 16.70 9.82
N TYR A 231 19.90 16.47 10.06
CA TYR A 231 19.28 16.81 11.32
C TYR A 231 19.83 15.99 12.50
N ILE A 232 19.92 14.67 12.35
CA ILE A 232 20.44 13.81 13.43
C ILE A 232 21.90 14.10 13.73
N GLN A 233 22.71 14.37 12.70
CA GLN A 233 24.09 14.83 12.88
C GLN A 233 24.15 16.13 13.68
N ARG A 234 23.25 17.08 13.41
CA ARG A 234 23.16 18.33 14.16
C ARG A 234 22.81 18.06 15.63
N GLU A 235 21.85 17.19 15.93
CA GLU A 235 21.50 16.92 17.33
C GLU A 235 22.59 16.19 18.11
N LEU A 236 23.29 15.24 17.49
CA LEU A 236 24.47 14.62 18.09
C LEU A 236 25.56 15.67 18.42
N ILE A 237 25.75 16.67 17.55
CA ILE A 237 26.68 17.78 17.82
C ILE A 237 26.16 18.65 18.98
N ASN A 238 24.89 19.05 18.96
CA ASN A 238 24.27 19.88 19.98
C ASN A 238 24.39 19.26 21.38
N ARG A 239 24.13 17.95 21.51
CA ARG A 239 24.31 17.19 22.75
C ARG A 239 25.76 17.24 23.23
N LYS A 240 26.73 17.02 22.34
CA LYS A 240 28.18 17.09 22.65
C LYS A 240 28.64 18.46 23.16
N ILE A 241 28.04 19.54 22.65
CA ILE A 241 28.40 20.93 23.04
C ILE A 241 27.47 21.53 24.10
N GLY A 242 26.50 20.78 24.62
CA GLY A 242 25.57 21.22 25.67
C GLY A 242 24.54 22.27 25.24
N ARG A 243 24.17 22.34 23.96
CA ARG A 243 23.11 23.23 23.46
C ARG A 243 21.76 22.52 23.41
N ASN A 244 20.70 23.19 23.86
CA ASN A 244 19.34 22.65 23.88
C ASN A 244 18.40 23.49 23.01
N GLU A 245 18.48 23.33 21.68
CA GLU A 245 17.65 24.01 20.67
C GLU A 245 16.65 23.05 19.97
N SER A 246 16.37 21.89 20.57
CA SER A 246 15.78 20.72 19.90
C SER A 246 14.35 20.93 19.36
N LYS A 247 13.43 21.52 20.14
CA LYS A 247 11.97 21.34 19.94
C LYS A 247 11.38 21.83 18.61
N VAL A 248 11.72 23.04 18.15
CA VAL A 248 11.04 23.67 16.99
C VAL A 248 11.39 22.98 15.66
N PHE A 249 12.57 22.36 15.57
CA PHE A 249 12.98 21.70 14.34
C PHE A 249 12.47 20.25 14.28
N SER A 250 12.36 19.57 15.43
CA SER A 250 11.80 18.21 15.52
C SER A 250 10.39 18.16 14.94
N GLU A 251 9.56 19.15 15.26
CA GLU A 251 8.17 19.24 14.76
C GLU A 251 8.12 19.37 13.23
N LYS A 252 8.98 20.22 12.63
CA LYS A 252 9.05 20.38 11.17
C LYS A 252 9.56 19.14 10.46
N LEU A 253 10.52 18.43 11.03
CA LEU A 253 11.01 17.18 10.45
C LEU A 253 9.92 16.10 10.50
N LEU A 254 9.20 15.98 11.62
CA LEU A 254 8.07 15.05 11.75
C LEU A 254 6.95 15.38 10.75
N GLU A 255 6.65 16.66 10.53
CA GLU A 255 5.68 17.09 9.50
C GLU A 255 6.12 16.68 8.08
N LEU A 256 7.41 16.84 7.76
CA LEU A 256 7.96 16.41 6.46
C LEU A 256 7.97 14.89 6.27
N LEU A 257 8.17 14.13 7.35
CA LEU A 257 8.19 12.67 7.32
C LEU A 257 6.79 12.04 7.25
N THR A 258 5.76 12.81 7.60
CA THR A 258 4.36 12.36 7.64
C THR A 258 3.53 12.88 6.46
N SER A 259 4.12 13.68 5.55
CA SER A 259 3.44 14.32 4.40
C SER A 259 3.82 13.78 3.01
#